data_AF-A0A4P8TFH5-F1
#
_entry.id   AF-A0A4P8TFH5-F1
#
_cell.length_a   1.000
_cell.length_b   1.000
_cell.length_c   1.000
_cell.angle_alpha   90.00
_cell.angle_beta   90.00
_cell.angle_gamma   90.00
#
_symmetry.space_group_name_H-M   'P 1'
#
loop_
_entity.id
_entity.type
_entity.pdbx_description
1 polymer ?
#
loop_
_entity_poly.entity_id
_entity_poly.type
_entity_poly.pdbx_seq_one_letter_code
_entity_poly.pdbx_strand_id
1 'polypeptide(L)'
;MVECTMPNSSSPLVLILLSVEHLSPERRAEIGTVVDAHPLLRPGKVGQDPPRTRVGSTLVPHLAQPDLPLFLFGGEGARTEESATWIFELEPAWIVVGGRGDAGEVVRPVSSLTIVIGPERAAALGAHGLEIFLGEIGDAIGGAYGCIFPEATYEQLNRWYADGPARPDLSWGLGSVYWMQYLGPAFVERRPALAQLERSTTTPRGAVIHRATEQPEHSLENSGSPLDGEWRAPLLSALGEDVILISLEERDTMPSLEHHASFDPGRVGPPEDLVRRIREDAERRRRRREAEYDRARTRRLRLEGRRTPPHVHGMAEWSTNVDADEVPHFWRTLRERLAPEITSPCAGALGREIANTPTSAGDRVTVDSPHGPFAVAWWSDDEESLVLTLEGPGDLVERWEDFFEAGR
;
A
#
# COMPACT_ATOMS: atom_id res chain seq x y z
N MET A 1 32.99 -31.41 -15.03
CA MET A 1 32.40 -31.23 -13.70
C MET A 1 33.20 -30.14 -13.03
N VAL A 2 32.70 -28.91 -13.06
CA VAL A 2 33.28 -27.80 -12.32
C VAL A 2 32.48 -27.74 -11.01
N GLU A 3 33.14 -28.05 -9.90
CA GLU A 3 32.58 -27.83 -8.56
C GLU A 3 32.40 -26.33 -8.37
N CYS A 4 31.15 -25.86 -8.40
CA CYS A 4 30.78 -24.53 -7.95
C CYS A 4 30.94 -24.47 -6.43
N THR A 5 32.06 -23.92 -5.97
CA THR A 5 32.19 -23.42 -4.60
C THR A 5 31.49 -22.07 -4.58
N MET A 6 30.31 -22.01 -3.95
CA MET A 6 29.64 -20.74 -3.64
C MET A 6 30.60 -19.90 -2.76
N PRO A 7 30.81 -18.61 -3.06
CA PRO A 7 31.46 -17.71 -2.11
C PRO A 7 30.66 -17.70 -0.81
N ASN A 8 31.36 -17.57 0.32
CA ASN A 8 30.74 -17.40 1.64
C ASN A 8 29.79 -16.19 1.63
N SER A 9 28.50 -16.39 1.37
CA SER A 9 27.51 -15.36 1.68
C SER A 9 27.41 -15.28 3.21
N SER A 10 27.78 -14.17 3.83
CA SER A 10 27.63 -13.97 5.28
C SER A 10 26.27 -13.39 5.66
N SER A 11 25.49 -12.89 4.69
CA SER A 11 24.18 -12.28 4.92
C SER A 11 23.07 -13.32 4.76
N PRO A 12 22.05 -13.33 5.64
CA PRO A 12 20.79 -13.99 5.37
C PRO A 12 20.14 -13.49 4.08
N LEU A 13 19.31 -14.33 3.46
CA LEU A 13 18.37 -13.93 2.41
C LEU A 13 17.01 -13.66 3.04
N VAL A 14 16.24 -12.78 2.41
CA VAL A 14 14.89 -12.43 2.82
C VAL A 14 13.98 -12.74 1.66
N LEU A 15 12.97 -13.56 1.94
CA LEU A 15 11.88 -13.86 1.04
C LEU A 15 10.63 -13.15 1.54
N ILE A 16 9.95 -12.44 0.65
CA ILE A 16 8.67 -11.79 0.95
C ILE A 16 7.64 -12.26 -0.07
N LEU A 17 6.46 -12.64 0.39
CA LEU A 17 5.31 -12.96 -0.44
C LEU A 17 4.11 -12.12 0.01
N LEU A 18 3.39 -11.61 -0.96
CA LEU A 18 2.14 -10.89 -0.78
C LEU A 18 1.04 -11.67 -1.50
N SER A 19 -0.01 -11.95 -0.77
CA SER A 19 -1.22 -12.59 -1.27
C SER A 19 -2.39 -11.66 -1.05
N VAL A 20 -3.31 -11.60 -2.01
CA VAL A 20 -4.60 -10.89 -1.90
C VAL A 20 -5.73 -11.86 -1.58
N GLU A 21 -5.34 -13.03 -1.06
CA GLU A 21 -6.22 -14.15 -0.81
C GLU A 21 -6.38 -14.35 0.69
N HIS A 22 -7.55 -14.87 1.09
CA HIS A 22 -7.74 -15.26 2.47
C HIS A 22 -6.87 -16.48 2.76
N LEU A 23 -6.06 -16.35 3.81
CA LEU A 23 -5.30 -17.45 4.38
C LEU A 23 -6.17 -18.43 5.19
N SER A 24 -6.93 -19.28 4.50
CA SER A 24 -7.81 -20.27 5.14
C SER A 24 -7.02 -21.34 5.90
N PRO A 25 -7.62 -22.11 6.82
CA PRO A 25 -6.98 -23.27 7.45
C PRO A 25 -6.36 -24.25 6.45
N GLU A 26 -7.01 -24.48 5.31
CA GLU A 26 -6.54 -25.37 4.23
C GLU A 26 -5.27 -24.82 3.57
N ARG A 27 -5.25 -23.52 3.24
CA ARG A 27 -4.03 -22.88 2.71
C ARG A 27 -2.88 -22.90 3.70
N ARG A 28 -3.17 -22.66 4.98
CA ARG A 28 -2.15 -22.73 6.02
C ARG A 28 -1.57 -24.14 6.15
N ALA A 29 -2.41 -25.16 5.98
CA ALA A 29 -1.96 -26.54 5.90
C ALA A 29 -1.13 -26.81 4.63
N GLU A 30 -1.47 -26.21 3.50
CA GLU A 30 -0.69 -26.29 2.25
C GLU A 30 0.69 -25.66 2.40
N ILE A 31 0.77 -24.46 2.97
CA ILE A 31 2.04 -23.81 3.35
C ILE A 31 2.86 -24.73 4.26
N GLY A 32 2.23 -25.34 5.26
CA GLY A 32 2.89 -26.31 6.14
C GLY A 32 3.42 -27.53 5.41
N THR A 33 2.69 -28.01 4.40
CA THR A 33 3.09 -29.15 3.56
C THR A 33 4.30 -28.81 2.70
N VAL A 34 4.32 -27.61 2.10
CA VAL A 34 5.49 -27.12 1.35
C VAL A 34 6.70 -27.02 2.28
N VAL A 35 6.58 -26.35 3.42
CA VAL A 35 7.71 -26.23 4.38
C VAL A 35 8.17 -27.60 4.87
N ASP A 36 7.27 -28.55 5.07
CA ASP A 36 7.62 -29.92 5.46
C ASP A 36 8.36 -30.68 4.35
N ALA A 37 8.06 -30.42 3.07
CA ALA A 37 8.76 -30.97 1.90
C ALA A 37 10.18 -30.42 1.74
N HIS A 38 10.51 -29.32 2.42
CA HIS A 38 11.84 -28.72 2.47
C HIS A 38 12.44 -28.79 3.89
N PRO A 39 12.96 -29.94 4.35
CA PRO A 39 13.43 -30.11 5.73
C PRO A 39 14.51 -29.10 6.18
N LEU A 40 15.34 -28.62 5.26
CA LEU A 40 16.34 -27.58 5.52
C LEU A 40 15.71 -26.23 5.91
N LEU A 41 14.47 -25.99 5.50
CA LEU A 41 13.69 -24.78 5.72
C LEU A 41 12.76 -24.86 6.92
N ARG A 42 12.64 -26.04 7.54
CA ARG A 42 11.69 -26.25 8.63
C ARG A 42 12.08 -25.46 9.89
N PRO A 43 11.14 -24.71 10.51
CA PRO A 43 11.39 -24.07 11.79
C PRO A 43 11.44 -25.10 12.93
N GLY A 44 12.23 -24.81 13.96
CA GLY A 44 12.34 -25.66 15.14
C GLY A 44 11.29 -25.33 16.21
N LYS A 45 10.78 -24.09 16.22
CA LYS A 45 9.76 -23.61 17.15
C LYS A 45 8.72 -22.74 16.44
N VAL A 46 7.51 -22.70 17.01
CA VAL A 46 6.33 -21.95 16.57
C VAL A 46 5.63 -21.29 17.76
N GLY A 47 5.00 -20.14 17.55
CA GLY A 47 4.12 -19.50 18.52
C GLY A 47 4.07 -17.99 18.38
N GLN A 48 3.52 -17.32 19.40
CA GLN A 48 3.64 -15.86 19.55
C GLN A 48 5.07 -15.46 19.87
N ASP A 49 5.45 -14.21 19.63
CA ASP A 49 6.79 -13.71 19.94
C ASP A 49 7.06 -13.65 21.47
N PRO A 50 8.07 -14.36 22.01
CA PRO A 50 8.97 -15.31 21.34
C PRO A 50 8.40 -16.73 21.29
N PRO A 51 8.58 -17.49 20.19
CA PRO A 51 7.94 -18.79 20.02
C PRO A 51 8.51 -19.85 20.97
N ARG A 52 7.60 -20.64 21.54
CA ARG A 52 7.94 -21.61 22.62
C ARG A 52 7.59 -23.05 22.29
N THR A 53 6.71 -23.28 21.32
CA THR A 53 6.22 -24.62 20.99
C THR A 53 7.20 -25.28 20.02
N ARG A 54 7.71 -26.47 20.33
CA ARG A 54 8.57 -27.21 19.40
C ARG A 54 7.74 -27.71 18.23
N VAL A 55 8.28 -27.53 17.02
CA VAL A 55 7.72 -28.15 15.81
C VAL A 55 8.13 -29.61 15.81
N GLY A 56 7.15 -30.51 15.66
CA GLY A 56 7.38 -31.95 15.61
C GLY A 56 7.87 -32.42 14.24
N SER A 57 7.37 -33.57 13.78
CA SER A 57 7.67 -34.10 12.45
C SER A 57 6.97 -33.35 11.31
N THR A 58 6.05 -32.44 11.63
CA THR A 58 5.26 -31.68 10.66
C THR A 58 4.88 -30.30 11.21
N LEU A 59 4.82 -29.30 10.33
CA LEU A 59 4.36 -27.95 10.62
C LEU A 59 2.85 -27.77 10.42
N VAL A 60 2.21 -28.64 9.63
CA VAL A 60 0.80 -28.55 9.22
C VAL A 60 -0.16 -28.32 10.40
N PRO A 61 -0.11 -29.09 11.52
CA PRO A 61 -1.05 -28.91 12.61
C PRO A 61 -0.89 -27.58 13.35
N HIS A 62 0.30 -26.97 13.27
CA HIS A 62 0.59 -25.68 13.90
C HIS A 62 0.05 -24.52 13.07
N LEU A 63 0.23 -24.57 11.75
CA LEU A 63 -0.27 -23.53 10.85
C LEU A 63 -1.80 -23.58 10.69
N ALA A 64 -2.41 -24.76 10.83
CA ALA A 64 -3.87 -24.89 10.79
C ALA A 64 -4.60 -24.24 12.00
N GLN A 65 -3.89 -23.85 13.07
CA GLN A 65 -4.50 -23.25 14.26
C GLN A 65 -5.05 -21.84 13.98
N PRO A 66 -6.18 -21.43 14.58
CA PRO A 66 -6.85 -20.16 14.26
C PRO A 66 -6.08 -18.90 14.70
N ASP A 67 -5.14 -19.01 15.63
CA ASP A 67 -4.47 -17.87 16.24
C ASP A 67 -3.27 -17.40 15.39
N LEU A 68 -3.49 -16.35 14.58
CA LEU A 68 -2.47 -15.61 13.83
C LEU A 68 -2.36 -14.16 14.35
N PRO A 69 -1.21 -13.48 14.23
CA PRO A 69 0.02 -13.92 13.56
C PRO A 69 0.77 -15.02 14.31
N LEU A 70 1.55 -15.82 13.59
CA LEU A 70 2.46 -16.82 14.15
C LEU A 70 3.88 -16.46 13.76
N PHE A 71 4.78 -16.45 14.75
CA PHE A 71 6.21 -16.35 14.53
C PHE A 71 6.83 -17.75 14.56
N LEU A 72 7.57 -18.11 13.52
CA LEU A 72 8.29 -19.39 13.44
C LEU A 72 9.80 -19.13 13.49
N PHE A 73 10.51 -19.82 14.38
CA PHE A 73 11.95 -19.63 14.61
C PHE A 73 12.74 -20.94 14.42
N GLY A 74 13.90 -20.86 13.77
CA GLY A 74 14.78 -22.01 13.49
C GLY A 74 16.01 -22.11 14.40
N GLY A 75 16.30 -23.32 14.94
CA GLY A 75 17.59 -23.74 15.53
C GLY A 75 17.52 -24.48 16.88
N GLU A 76 18.11 -25.68 16.99
CA GLU A 76 18.48 -26.26 18.30
C GLU A 76 19.65 -25.44 18.88
N GLY A 77 19.36 -24.51 19.78
CA GLY A 77 20.37 -23.69 20.46
C GLY A 77 20.22 -22.18 20.29
N ALA A 78 19.31 -21.71 19.43
CA ALA A 78 19.01 -20.28 19.29
C ALA A 78 18.35 -19.76 20.58
N ARG A 79 19.15 -19.08 21.42
CA ARG A 79 18.73 -18.45 22.68
C ARG A 79 18.50 -16.93 22.55
N THR A 80 18.78 -16.35 21.38
CA THR A 80 18.59 -14.93 21.06
C THR A 80 18.08 -14.77 19.61
N GLU A 81 17.30 -13.71 19.34
CA GLU A 81 16.81 -13.32 18.00
C GLU A 81 17.93 -13.30 16.95
N GLU A 82 19.14 -12.89 17.36
CA GLU A 82 20.34 -12.79 16.53
C GLU A 82 20.85 -14.12 15.93
N SER A 83 20.34 -15.26 16.41
CA SER A 83 20.71 -16.60 15.92
C SER A 83 19.58 -17.32 15.20
N ALA A 84 18.42 -16.69 15.09
CA ALA A 84 17.27 -17.23 14.37
C ALA A 84 17.59 -17.27 12.88
N THR A 85 17.84 -18.46 12.36
CA THR A 85 18.12 -18.66 10.94
C THR A 85 16.87 -18.39 10.08
N TRP A 86 15.67 -18.31 10.70
CA TRP A 86 14.39 -18.06 10.05
C TRP A 86 13.40 -17.33 10.95
N ILE A 87 12.67 -16.39 10.35
CA ILE A 87 11.45 -15.77 10.88
C ILE A 87 10.38 -15.97 9.83
N PHE A 88 9.30 -16.67 10.17
CA PHE A 88 8.08 -16.68 9.36
C PHE A 88 7.07 -15.77 10.04
N GLU A 89 6.65 -14.72 9.37
CA GLU A 89 5.59 -13.82 9.82
C GLU A 89 4.41 -13.95 8.85
N LEU A 90 3.23 -14.23 9.40
CA LEU A 90 2.04 -14.52 8.62
C LEU A 90 0.89 -13.65 9.12
N GLU A 91 0.60 -12.59 8.39
CA GLU A 91 -0.34 -11.55 8.81
C GLU A 91 -1.54 -11.51 7.87
N PRO A 92 -2.65 -12.21 8.17
CA PRO A 92 -3.90 -11.99 7.46
C PRO A 92 -4.53 -10.68 7.96
N ALA A 93 -4.63 -9.70 7.10
CA ALA A 93 -5.39 -8.48 7.32
C ALA A 93 -6.60 -8.45 6.40
N TRP A 94 -7.71 -7.89 6.87
CA TRP A 94 -8.76 -7.43 5.99
C TRP A 94 -8.60 -5.93 5.83
N ILE A 95 -8.17 -5.49 4.65
CA ILE A 95 -8.04 -4.08 4.33
C ILE A 95 -9.31 -3.57 3.67
N VAL A 96 -9.61 -2.29 3.89
CA VAL A 96 -10.63 -1.58 3.12
C VAL A 96 -9.93 -1.00 1.89
N VAL A 97 -10.35 -1.44 0.72
CA VAL A 97 -9.93 -0.94 -0.59
C VAL A 97 -11.08 -0.09 -1.13
N GLY A 98 -10.80 1.10 -1.64
CA GLY A 98 -11.83 2.06 -2.06
C GLY A 98 -11.79 3.32 -1.21
N GLY A 99 -11.43 4.41 -1.88
CA GLY A 99 -11.90 5.77 -1.67
C GLY A 99 -11.59 6.48 -0.35
N ARG A 100 -10.90 7.63 -0.44
CA ARG A 100 -10.80 8.58 0.68
C ARG A 100 -12.13 9.29 0.89
N GLY A 101 -13.07 8.67 1.62
CA GLY A 101 -14.32 9.33 1.99
C GLY A 101 -15.55 8.46 1.79
N ASP A 102 -15.62 7.33 2.47
CA ASP A 102 -16.77 6.39 2.46
C ASP A 102 -17.24 5.90 1.05
N ALA A 103 -16.47 6.11 -0.03
CA ALA A 103 -16.80 5.52 -1.33
C ALA A 103 -16.58 4.00 -1.28
N GLY A 104 -17.70 3.26 -1.28
CA GLY A 104 -17.76 1.81 -1.48
C GLY A 104 -16.66 1.02 -0.79
N GLU A 105 -16.70 0.90 0.54
CA GLU A 105 -15.69 0.16 1.30
C GLU A 105 -15.63 -1.32 0.85
N VAL A 106 -14.57 -1.66 0.12
CA VAL A 106 -14.33 -3.01 -0.36
C VAL A 106 -13.38 -3.70 0.60
N VAL A 107 -13.92 -4.58 1.45
CA VAL A 107 -13.10 -5.36 2.38
C VAL A 107 -12.40 -6.49 1.62
N ARG A 108 -11.07 -6.56 1.70
CA ARG A 108 -10.21 -7.53 0.99
C ARG A 108 -9.22 -8.18 1.93
N PRO A 109 -9.01 -9.50 1.83
CA PRO A 109 -7.95 -10.13 2.58
C PRO A 109 -6.61 -9.80 1.91
N VAL A 110 -5.63 -9.40 2.71
CA VAL A 110 -4.23 -9.34 2.31
C VAL A 110 -3.46 -10.17 3.31
N SER A 111 -2.62 -11.05 2.81
CA SER A 111 -1.74 -11.87 3.64
C SER A 111 -0.31 -11.62 3.21
N SER A 112 0.54 -11.25 4.17
CA SER A 112 1.99 -11.20 3.97
C SER A 112 2.63 -12.46 4.53
N LEU A 113 3.68 -12.93 3.86
CA LEU A 113 4.59 -13.94 4.37
C LEU A 113 6.01 -13.45 4.21
N THR A 114 6.68 -13.22 5.33
CA THR A 114 8.12 -12.91 5.36
C THR A 114 8.87 -14.14 5.84
N ILE A 115 9.93 -14.53 5.15
CA ILE A 115 10.82 -15.63 5.50
C ILE A 115 12.28 -15.14 5.46
N VAL A 116 12.94 -15.09 6.60
CA VAL A 116 14.41 -14.89 6.66
C VAL A 116 15.10 -16.25 6.50
N ILE A 117 16.18 -16.31 5.73
CA ILE A 117 16.90 -17.52 5.35
C ILE A 117 18.37 -17.34 5.72
N GLY A 118 18.85 -18.00 6.76
CA GLY A 118 20.26 -17.88 7.11
C GLY A 118 21.21 -18.48 6.06
N PRO A 119 22.44 -17.96 5.98
CA PRO A 119 23.36 -18.20 4.87
C PRO A 119 23.73 -19.68 4.66
N GLU A 120 23.92 -20.44 5.74
CA GLU A 120 24.28 -21.86 5.65
C GLU A 120 23.20 -22.70 4.94
N ARG A 121 21.93 -22.38 5.19
CA ARG A 121 20.80 -23.10 4.59
C ARG A 121 20.51 -22.60 3.18
N ALA A 122 20.63 -21.29 2.92
CA ALA A 122 20.62 -20.77 1.56
C ALA A 122 21.67 -21.47 0.69
N ALA A 123 22.90 -21.58 1.19
CA ALA A 123 23.99 -22.27 0.49
C ALA A 123 23.70 -23.77 0.31
N ALA A 124 23.13 -24.43 1.31
CA ALA A 124 22.77 -25.85 1.22
C ALA A 124 21.64 -26.13 0.20
N LEU A 125 20.69 -25.21 0.03
CA LEU A 125 19.61 -25.32 -0.96
C LEU A 125 20.09 -24.93 -2.37
N GLY A 126 20.95 -23.92 -2.47
CA GLY A 126 21.38 -23.33 -3.73
C GLY A 126 20.27 -22.58 -4.47
N ALA A 127 20.62 -21.94 -5.58
CA ALA A 127 19.70 -21.11 -6.38
C ALA A 127 18.48 -21.89 -6.88
N HIS A 128 18.68 -23.12 -7.36
CA HIS A 128 17.59 -23.94 -7.87
C HIS A 128 16.64 -24.44 -6.76
N GLY A 129 17.16 -24.81 -5.59
CA GLY A 129 16.33 -25.19 -4.45
C GLY A 129 15.48 -24.03 -3.94
N LEU A 130 16.05 -22.82 -3.92
CA LEU A 130 15.35 -21.59 -3.54
C LEU A 130 14.28 -21.19 -4.57
N GLU A 131 14.55 -21.37 -5.86
CA GLU A 131 13.58 -21.20 -6.94
C GLU A 131 12.38 -22.14 -6.79
N ILE A 132 12.62 -23.45 -6.58
CA ILE A 132 11.56 -24.43 -6.36
C ILE A 132 10.74 -24.05 -5.12
N PHE A 133 11.41 -23.77 -3.99
CA PHE A 133 10.72 -23.40 -2.76
C PHE A 133 9.86 -22.15 -2.94
N LEU A 134 10.39 -21.10 -3.58
CA LEU A 134 9.65 -19.86 -3.84
C LEU A 134 8.41 -20.11 -4.68
N GLY A 135 8.50 -20.98 -5.69
CA GLY A 135 7.36 -21.36 -6.53
C GLY A 135 6.28 -22.10 -5.76
N GLU A 136 6.67 -23.13 -5.02
CA GLU A 136 5.74 -23.95 -4.24
C GLU A 136 5.09 -23.14 -3.12
N ILE A 137 5.86 -22.35 -2.37
CA ILE A 137 5.33 -21.55 -1.26
C ILE A 137 4.50 -20.37 -1.77
N GLY A 138 4.86 -19.79 -2.92
CA GLY A 138 4.08 -18.78 -3.62
C GLY A 138 2.74 -19.32 -4.12
N ASP A 139 2.72 -20.51 -4.70
CA ASP A 139 1.48 -21.16 -5.13
C ASP A 139 0.58 -21.50 -3.93
N ALA A 140 1.16 -22.02 -2.84
CA ALA A 140 0.45 -22.42 -1.63
C ALA A 140 -0.18 -21.24 -0.86
N ILE A 141 0.50 -20.10 -0.76
CA ILE A 141 -0.10 -18.88 -0.18
C ILE A 141 -1.05 -18.17 -1.16
N GLY A 142 -0.94 -18.51 -2.44
CA GLY A 142 -1.59 -17.79 -3.52
C GLY A 142 -1.06 -16.38 -3.69
N GLY A 143 0.26 -16.29 -3.84
CA GLY A 143 0.96 -15.05 -4.03
C GLY A 143 0.41 -14.28 -5.23
N ALA A 144 0.06 -13.02 -5.01
CA ALA A 144 -0.01 -12.03 -6.08
C ALA A 144 1.41 -11.69 -6.55
N TYR A 145 2.34 -11.63 -5.60
CA TYR A 145 3.74 -11.28 -5.82
C TYR A 145 4.64 -11.84 -4.74
N GLY A 146 5.92 -12.06 -5.05
CA GLY A 146 6.95 -12.22 -4.04
C GLY A 146 8.34 -11.98 -4.58
N CYS A 147 9.32 -11.94 -3.68
CA CYS A 147 10.70 -11.74 -4.03
C CYS A 147 11.66 -12.42 -3.05
N ILE A 148 12.91 -12.62 -3.48
CA ILE A 148 14.04 -12.97 -2.62
C ILE A 148 15.17 -11.96 -2.85
N PHE A 149 15.81 -11.50 -1.77
CA PHE A 149 16.97 -10.62 -1.81
C PHE A 149 17.89 -10.79 -0.60
N PRO A 150 19.16 -10.35 -0.64
CA PRO A 150 20.03 -10.32 0.53
C PRO A 150 19.52 -9.36 1.61
N GLU A 151 19.52 -9.77 2.89
CA GLU A 151 19.08 -8.91 4.00
C GLU A 151 19.89 -7.60 4.09
N ALA A 152 21.19 -7.63 3.81
CA ALA A 152 22.05 -6.45 3.77
C ALA A 152 21.56 -5.36 2.78
N THR A 153 20.68 -5.72 1.84
CA THR A 153 20.05 -4.79 0.91
C THR A 153 18.97 -3.94 1.58
N TYR A 154 18.41 -4.29 2.74
CA TYR A 154 17.41 -3.48 3.43
C TYR A 154 17.90 -2.05 3.71
N GLU A 155 19.15 -1.89 4.16
CA GLU A 155 19.73 -0.56 4.38
C GLU A 155 19.94 0.22 3.07
N GLN A 156 20.13 -0.47 1.96
CA GLN A 156 20.25 0.14 0.64
C GLN A 156 18.86 0.54 0.10
N LEU A 157 17.85 -0.32 0.24
CA LEU A 157 16.45 -0.03 -0.07
C LEU A 157 15.96 1.18 0.74
N ASN A 158 16.23 1.22 2.04
CA ASN A 158 15.87 2.36 2.89
C ASN A 158 16.56 3.66 2.47
N ARG A 159 17.80 3.58 1.96
CA ARG A 159 18.51 4.75 1.43
C ARG A 159 17.96 5.21 0.08
N TRP A 160 17.58 4.28 -0.78
CA TRP A 160 16.99 4.57 -2.09
C TRP A 160 15.54 5.03 -2.00
N TYR A 161 14.82 4.62 -0.95
CA TYR A 161 13.40 4.87 -0.74
C TYR A 161 13.14 5.51 0.64
N ALA A 162 13.88 6.58 0.95
CA ALA A 162 13.83 7.23 2.26
C ALA A 162 12.43 7.78 2.65
N ASP A 163 11.60 8.10 1.65
CA ASP A 163 10.26 8.69 1.83
C ASP A 163 9.12 7.67 1.68
N GLY A 164 9.42 6.39 1.42
CA GLY A 164 8.43 5.31 1.27
C GLY A 164 8.40 4.34 2.46
N PRO A 165 7.32 3.54 2.63
CA PRO A 165 7.37 2.44 3.59
C PRO A 165 8.49 1.46 3.19
N ALA A 166 9.33 1.06 4.15
CA ALA A 166 10.49 0.18 3.97
C ALA A 166 10.18 -1.26 3.49
N ARG A 167 8.93 -1.55 3.08
CA ARG A 167 8.44 -2.88 2.73
C ARG A 167 8.03 -2.93 1.26
N PRO A 168 8.13 -4.10 0.58
CA PRO A 168 7.62 -4.26 -0.76
C PRO A 168 6.12 -3.97 -0.75
N ASP A 169 5.70 -2.97 -1.51
CA ASP A 169 4.29 -2.64 -1.71
C ASP A 169 4.04 -2.55 -3.22
N LEU A 170 3.13 -3.38 -3.71
CA LEU A 170 2.78 -3.45 -5.13
C LEU A 170 2.21 -2.13 -5.67
N SER A 171 1.64 -1.30 -4.80
CA SER A 171 1.13 0.03 -5.16
C SER A 171 2.25 1.02 -5.53
N TRP A 172 3.50 0.71 -5.20
CA TRP A 172 4.67 1.54 -5.51
C TRP A 172 5.48 0.98 -6.69
N GLY A 173 4.96 -0.05 -7.39
CA GLY A 173 5.57 -0.67 -8.58
C GLY A 173 6.50 -1.85 -8.30
N LEU A 174 6.82 -2.61 -9.35
CA LEU A 174 7.76 -3.76 -9.30
C LEU A 174 9.23 -3.33 -9.37
N GLY A 175 9.51 -2.05 -9.10
CA GLY A 175 10.76 -1.35 -9.37
C GLY A 175 11.95 -1.65 -8.49
N SER A 176 11.90 -2.75 -7.75
CA SER A 176 12.89 -3.07 -6.72
C SER A 176 13.88 -4.14 -7.19
N VAL A 177 15.08 -4.09 -6.64
CA VAL A 177 16.18 -5.02 -6.96
C VAL A 177 16.02 -6.29 -6.17
N TYR A 178 15.58 -7.34 -6.86
CA TYR A 178 15.44 -8.64 -6.24
C TYR A 178 16.19 -9.68 -7.03
N TRP A 179 16.81 -10.61 -6.31
CA TRP A 179 17.52 -11.73 -6.90
C TRP A 179 16.56 -12.70 -7.61
N MET A 180 15.40 -12.95 -7.00
CA MET A 180 14.30 -13.69 -7.62
C MET A 180 12.97 -12.98 -7.39
N GLN A 181 12.06 -13.08 -8.34
CA GLN A 181 10.73 -12.49 -8.27
C GLN A 181 9.68 -13.54 -8.65
N TYR A 182 8.69 -13.74 -7.78
CA TYR A 182 7.48 -14.50 -8.06
C TYR A 182 6.40 -13.53 -8.56
N LEU A 183 5.90 -13.75 -9.77
CA LEU A 183 4.83 -12.98 -10.40
C LEU A 183 3.60 -13.87 -10.51
N GLY A 184 2.56 -13.57 -9.75
CA GLY A 184 1.36 -14.40 -9.67
C GLY A 184 0.61 -14.52 -11.01
N PRO A 185 -0.39 -15.41 -11.10
CA PRO A 185 -1.05 -15.75 -12.37
C PRO A 185 -1.69 -14.55 -13.09
N ALA A 186 -2.23 -13.57 -12.35
CA ALA A 186 -2.82 -12.37 -12.94
C ALA A 186 -1.78 -11.47 -13.66
N PHE A 187 -0.52 -11.47 -13.21
CA PHE A 187 0.56 -10.81 -13.95
C PHE A 187 0.84 -11.53 -15.26
N VAL A 188 0.93 -12.85 -15.20
CA VAL A 188 1.25 -13.68 -16.38
C VAL A 188 0.13 -13.61 -17.41
N GLU A 189 -1.13 -13.55 -16.99
CA GLU A 189 -2.26 -13.33 -17.91
C GLU A 189 -2.16 -11.95 -18.61
N ARG A 190 -1.92 -10.87 -17.85
CA ARG A 190 -1.78 -9.52 -18.44
C ARG A 190 -0.50 -9.33 -19.25
N ARG A 191 0.53 -10.13 -18.97
CA ARG A 191 1.89 -10.06 -19.53
C ARG A 191 2.41 -11.46 -19.87
N PRO A 192 1.87 -12.12 -20.91
CA PRO A 192 2.25 -13.50 -21.26
C PRO A 192 3.72 -13.64 -21.69
N ALA A 193 4.37 -12.54 -22.08
CA ALA A 193 5.81 -12.49 -22.38
C ALA A 193 6.69 -12.87 -21.18
N LEU A 194 6.19 -12.73 -19.94
CA LEU A 194 6.91 -13.12 -18.73
C LEU A 194 7.34 -14.59 -18.74
N ALA A 195 6.47 -15.48 -19.22
CA ALA A 195 6.72 -16.91 -19.27
C ALA A 195 7.74 -17.33 -20.36
N GLN A 196 8.18 -16.38 -21.19
CA GLN A 196 9.11 -16.63 -22.30
C GLN A 196 10.53 -16.11 -22.02
N LEU A 197 10.75 -15.50 -20.84
CA LEU A 197 12.06 -14.99 -20.46
C LEU A 197 13.03 -16.15 -20.18
N GLU A 198 14.29 -16.01 -20.60
CA GLU A 198 15.31 -17.07 -20.49
C GLU A 198 15.57 -17.53 -19.03
N ARG A 199 15.39 -16.61 -18.07
CA ARG A 199 15.56 -16.88 -16.63
C ARG A 199 14.23 -17.04 -15.89
N SER A 200 13.20 -17.50 -16.61
CA SER A 200 11.88 -17.70 -16.04
C SER A 200 11.50 -19.18 -15.93
N THR A 201 10.82 -19.51 -14.83
CA THR A 201 10.18 -20.82 -14.62
C THR A 201 8.72 -20.60 -14.29
N THR A 202 7.84 -21.28 -15.03
CA THR A 202 6.39 -21.22 -14.81
C THR A 202 5.99 -22.24 -13.76
N THR A 203 5.21 -21.81 -12.77
CA THR A 203 4.67 -22.68 -11.72
C THR A 203 3.43 -23.44 -12.20
N PRO A 204 3.00 -24.51 -11.50
CA PRO A 204 1.74 -25.20 -11.81
C PRO A 204 0.50 -24.30 -11.80
N ARG A 205 0.50 -23.23 -10.99
CA ARG A 205 -0.60 -22.25 -10.94
C ARG A 205 -0.57 -21.24 -12.10
N GLY A 206 0.45 -21.28 -12.94
CA GLY A 206 0.64 -20.33 -14.04
C GLY A 206 1.29 -19.01 -13.61
N ALA A 207 1.86 -18.95 -12.40
CA ALA A 207 2.75 -17.86 -12.00
C ALA A 207 4.13 -18.03 -12.66
N VAL A 208 4.95 -16.99 -12.65
CA VAL A 208 6.31 -17.01 -13.20
C VAL A 208 7.30 -16.58 -12.13
N ILE A 209 8.34 -17.37 -11.93
CA ILE A 209 9.52 -16.98 -11.17
C ILE A 209 10.56 -16.46 -12.15
N HIS A 210 10.98 -15.21 -12.01
CA HIS A 210 12.09 -14.64 -12.77
C HIS A 210 13.33 -14.52 -11.88
N ARG A 211 14.46 -15.10 -12.32
CA ARG A 211 15.74 -15.04 -11.62
C ARG A 211 16.65 -14.00 -12.27
N ALA A 212 17.06 -12.99 -11.51
CA ALA A 212 17.94 -11.94 -11.99
C ALA A 212 19.37 -12.46 -12.24
N THR A 213 19.89 -13.38 -11.43
CA THR A 213 21.25 -13.96 -11.54
C THR A 213 21.33 -15.30 -10.80
N GLU A 214 22.35 -16.14 -11.05
CA GLU A 214 22.60 -17.36 -10.25
C GLU A 214 23.08 -17.06 -8.82
N GLN A 215 23.61 -15.86 -8.59
CA GLN A 215 24.18 -15.41 -7.32
C GLN A 215 23.43 -14.18 -6.78
N PRO A 216 22.89 -14.24 -5.54
CA PRO A 216 22.12 -13.15 -4.94
C PRO A 216 22.95 -11.88 -4.65
N GLU A 217 24.24 -12.02 -4.39
CA GLU A 217 25.15 -10.89 -4.17
C GLU A 217 25.47 -10.11 -5.45
N HIS A 218 25.30 -10.74 -6.62
CA HIS A 218 25.58 -10.12 -7.92
C HIS A 218 24.37 -9.40 -8.52
N SER A 219 23.18 -9.51 -7.92
CA SER A 219 22.03 -8.70 -8.37
C SER A 219 22.18 -7.22 -8.01
N LEU A 220 23.19 -6.85 -7.21
CA LEU A 220 23.39 -5.53 -6.63
C LEU A 220 24.88 -5.18 -6.63
N GLU A 221 25.38 -4.50 -7.66
CA GLU A 221 26.70 -3.89 -7.57
C GLU A 221 26.67 -2.78 -6.50
N ASN A 222 27.57 -2.83 -5.52
CA ASN A 222 27.62 -1.89 -4.38
C ASN A 222 27.72 -0.39 -4.78
N SER A 223 27.98 -0.09 -6.04
CA SER A 223 28.13 1.27 -6.60
C SER A 223 27.15 1.61 -7.73
N GLY A 224 26.30 0.66 -8.16
CA GLY A 224 25.37 0.84 -9.28
C GLY A 224 23.99 1.33 -8.82
N SER A 225 23.21 1.90 -9.74
CA SER A 225 21.78 2.12 -9.52
C SER A 225 21.10 0.75 -9.31
N PRO A 226 20.04 0.67 -8.48
CA PRO A 226 19.19 -0.54 -8.40
C PRO A 226 18.67 -1.03 -9.77
N LEU A 227 18.72 -0.14 -10.76
CA LEU A 227 18.23 -0.34 -12.10
C LEU A 227 19.35 -0.68 -13.12
N ASP A 228 20.58 -0.93 -12.67
CA ASP A 228 21.70 -1.26 -13.54
C ASP A 228 21.94 -2.78 -13.54
N GLY A 229 21.67 -3.43 -14.68
CA GLY A 229 21.92 -4.86 -14.84
C GLY A 229 21.34 -5.44 -16.13
N GLU A 230 22.02 -6.42 -16.73
CA GLU A 230 21.59 -7.06 -17.98
C GLU A 230 20.24 -7.79 -17.86
N TRP A 231 19.88 -8.21 -16.63
CA TRP A 231 18.60 -8.85 -16.32
C TRP A 231 17.40 -7.91 -16.49
N ARG A 232 17.62 -6.59 -16.42
CA ARG A 232 16.54 -5.60 -16.41
C ARG A 232 15.89 -5.42 -17.78
N ALA A 233 16.67 -5.36 -18.85
CA ALA A 233 16.13 -5.07 -20.18
C ALA A 233 15.09 -6.11 -20.65
N PRO A 234 15.33 -7.43 -20.50
CA PRO A 234 14.32 -8.45 -20.80
C PRO A 234 13.07 -8.32 -19.93
N LEU A 235 13.23 -8.05 -18.63
CA LEU A 235 12.11 -7.91 -17.71
C LEU A 235 11.27 -6.65 -18.00
N LEU A 236 11.92 -5.51 -18.29
CA LEU A 236 11.28 -4.28 -18.78
C LEU A 236 10.51 -4.53 -20.07
N SER A 237 11.12 -5.23 -21.02
CA SER A 237 10.46 -5.55 -22.28
C SER A 237 9.21 -6.41 -22.10
N ALA A 238 9.18 -7.27 -21.07
CA ALA A 238 8.04 -8.14 -20.78
C ALA A 238 6.96 -7.47 -19.91
N LEU A 239 7.32 -6.63 -18.95
CA LEU A 239 6.39 -5.96 -18.02
C LEU A 239 5.88 -4.62 -18.55
N GLY A 240 6.71 -3.90 -19.32
CA GLY A 240 6.55 -2.49 -19.66
C GLY A 240 7.33 -1.59 -18.69
N GLU A 241 7.85 -0.47 -19.20
CA GLU A 241 8.65 0.48 -18.41
C GLU A 241 7.86 1.06 -17.23
N ASP A 242 6.58 1.35 -17.44
CA ASP A 242 5.69 1.92 -16.42
C ASP A 242 5.48 1.00 -15.23
N VAL A 243 5.65 -0.32 -15.35
CA VAL A 243 5.44 -1.26 -14.24
C VAL A 243 6.63 -1.26 -13.26
N ILE A 244 7.82 -0.89 -13.74
CA ILE A 244 9.09 -0.98 -13.01
C ILE A 244 9.48 0.36 -12.39
N LEU A 245 8.87 1.48 -12.78
CA LEU A 245 9.14 2.75 -12.10
C LEU A 245 8.51 2.76 -10.71
N ILE A 246 9.08 3.47 -9.73
CA ILE A 246 8.36 3.78 -8.50
C ILE A 246 7.43 4.95 -8.80
N SER A 247 6.13 4.70 -8.98
CA SER A 247 5.13 5.77 -9.03
C SER A 247 4.02 5.43 -8.06
N LEU A 248 3.57 6.48 -7.40
CA LEU A 248 2.44 6.50 -6.49
C LEU A 248 1.08 6.53 -7.20
N GLU A 249 1.08 6.73 -8.52
CA GLU A 249 -0.14 6.84 -9.32
C GLU A 249 -0.67 5.47 -9.73
N GLU A 250 -2.01 5.32 -9.77
CA GLU A 250 -2.66 4.11 -10.29
C GLU A 250 -2.23 3.85 -11.73
N ARG A 251 -1.77 2.62 -12.02
CA ARG A 251 -1.27 2.24 -13.34
C ARG A 251 -2.15 1.20 -14.00
N ASP A 252 -2.60 1.50 -15.21
CA ASP A 252 -3.34 0.58 -16.10
C ASP A 252 -2.61 -0.76 -16.33
N THR A 253 -1.29 -0.76 -16.16
CA THR A 253 -0.40 -1.88 -16.46
C THR A 253 -0.33 -2.94 -15.35
N MET A 254 -0.75 -2.61 -14.13
CA MET A 254 -0.78 -3.53 -12.99
C MET A 254 -2.13 -4.26 -12.89
N PRO A 255 -2.17 -5.58 -12.62
CA PRO A 255 -3.42 -6.24 -12.27
C PRO A 255 -4.02 -5.59 -11.01
N SER A 256 -5.32 -5.30 -11.01
CA SER A 256 -5.99 -4.82 -9.80
C SER A 256 -6.06 -5.91 -8.73
N LEU A 257 -6.34 -5.52 -7.48
CA LEU A 257 -6.58 -6.49 -6.40
C LEU A 257 -7.77 -7.42 -6.72
N GLU A 258 -8.85 -6.92 -7.35
CA GLU A 258 -9.93 -7.79 -7.87
C GLU A 258 -9.41 -8.81 -8.87
N HIS A 259 -8.50 -8.39 -9.75
CA HIS A 259 -7.99 -9.25 -10.78
C HIS A 259 -7.16 -10.38 -10.16
N HIS A 260 -6.25 -10.06 -9.25
CA HIS A 260 -5.51 -11.08 -8.49
C HIS A 260 -6.44 -12.01 -7.70
N ALA A 261 -7.45 -11.46 -7.01
CA ALA A 261 -8.41 -12.25 -6.25
C ALA A 261 -9.33 -13.13 -7.13
N SER A 262 -9.45 -12.86 -8.43
CA SER A 262 -10.21 -13.70 -9.36
C SER A 262 -9.51 -15.02 -9.69
N PHE A 263 -8.20 -15.09 -9.45
CA PHE A 263 -7.41 -16.31 -9.58
C PHE A 263 -7.44 -17.19 -8.33
N ASP A 264 -8.14 -16.77 -7.27
CA ASP A 264 -8.32 -17.52 -6.03
C ASP A 264 -9.46 -18.57 -6.18
N PRO A 265 -9.16 -19.88 -6.26
CA PRO A 265 -10.19 -20.92 -6.33
C PRO A 265 -10.95 -21.11 -5.01
N GLY A 266 -10.39 -20.66 -3.88
CA GLY A 266 -10.93 -20.74 -2.53
C GLY A 266 -11.43 -19.40 -1.99
N ARG A 267 -11.77 -18.44 -2.87
CA ARG A 267 -12.15 -17.08 -2.50
C ARG A 267 -13.25 -17.07 -1.44
N VAL A 268 -12.91 -16.56 -0.25
CA VAL A 268 -13.86 -16.32 0.83
C VAL A 268 -14.24 -14.84 0.86
N GLY A 269 -15.52 -14.55 1.04
CA GLY A 269 -15.99 -13.18 1.28
C GLY A 269 -15.51 -12.65 2.63
N PRO A 270 -15.49 -11.31 2.83
CA PRO A 270 -15.18 -10.72 4.13
C PRO A 270 -16.16 -11.19 5.22
N PRO A 271 -15.71 -11.32 6.48
CA PRO A 271 -16.58 -11.65 7.60
C PRO A 271 -17.75 -10.68 7.69
N GLU A 272 -18.98 -11.20 7.83
CA GLU A 272 -20.20 -10.37 7.84
C GLU A 272 -20.19 -9.34 8.97
N ASP A 273 -19.63 -9.69 10.13
CA ASP A 273 -19.49 -8.80 11.27
C ASP A 273 -18.48 -7.67 11.01
N LEU A 274 -17.43 -7.93 10.25
CA LEU A 274 -16.47 -6.93 9.83
C LEU A 274 -17.10 -5.96 8.83
N VAL A 275 -17.77 -6.48 7.79
CA VAL A 275 -18.51 -5.66 6.81
C VAL A 275 -19.56 -4.81 7.51
N ARG A 276 -20.30 -5.38 8.46
CA ARG A 276 -21.31 -4.64 9.23
C ARG A 276 -20.67 -3.55 10.09
N ARG A 277 -19.59 -3.82 10.82
CA ARG A 277 -18.87 -2.82 11.64
C ARG A 277 -18.37 -1.66 10.79
N ILE A 278 -17.75 -1.98 9.66
CA ILE A 278 -17.21 -1.01 8.69
C ILE A 278 -18.33 -0.11 8.16
N ARG A 279 -19.44 -0.69 7.68
CA ARG A 279 -20.63 0.08 7.25
C ARG A 279 -21.24 0.93 8.37
N GLU A 280 -21.36 0.39 9.57
CA GLU A 280 -21.86 1.13 10.74
C GLU A 280 -20.94 2.31 11.09
N ASP A 281 -19.63 2.14 10.96
CA ASP A 281 -18.64 3.20 11.20
C ASP A 281 -18.65 4.26 10.11
N ALA A 282 -18.75 3.89 8.84
CA ALA A 282 -18.95 4.82 7.74
C ALA A 282 -20.23 5.63 7.93
N GLU A 283 -21.35 4.97 8.24
CA GLU A 283 -22.61 5.68 8.46
C GLU A 283 -22.57 6.58 9.72
N ARG A 284 -21.87 6.16 10.79
CA ARG A 284 -21.60 7.03 11.93
C ARG A 284 -20.76 8.26 11.56
N ARG A 285 -19.73 8.09 10.72
CA ARG A 285 -18.90 9.18 10.21
C ARG A 285 -19.72 10.14 9.35
N ARG A 286 -20.50 9.64 8.39
CA ARG A 286 -21.40 10.43 7.55
C ARG A 286 -22.38 11.25 8.38
N ARG A 287 -23.11 10.62 9.31
CA ARG A 287 -24.04 11.33 10.21
C ARG A 287 -23.36 12.39 11.08
N ARG A 288 -22.12 12.16 11.53
CA ARG A 288 -21.35 13.16 12.29
C ARG A 288 -20.95 14.35 11.40
N ARG A 289 -20.52 14.09 10.17
CA ARG A 289 -20.20 15.12 9.17
C ARG A 289 -21.43 15.98 8.85
N GLU A 290 -22.55 15.35 8.48
CA GLU A 290 -23.83 16.03 8.23
C GLU A 290 -24.28 16.87 9.43
N ALA A 291 -24.19 16.33 10.65
CA ALA A 291 -24.56 17.06 11.85
C ALA A 291 -23.63 18.25 12.15
N GLU A 292 -22.32 18.15 11.90
CA GLU A 292 -21.39 19.27 12.06
C GLU A 292 -21.59 20.32 10.96
N TYR A 293 -21.86 19.89 9.73
CA TYR A 293 -22.27 20.76 8.62
C TYR A 293 -23.50 21.60 8.98
N ASP A 294 -24.59 20.95 9.41
CA ASP A 294 -25.83 21.64 9.76
C ASP A 294 -25.65 22.62 10.93
N ARG A 295 -24.84 22.24 11.94
CA ARG A 295 -24.50 23.11 13.07
C ARG A 295 -23.68 24.30 12.62
N ALA A 296 -22.67 24.07 11.78
CA ALA A 296 -21.79 25.11 11.25
C ALA A 296 -22.57 26.09 10.37
N ARG A 297 -23.38 25.57 9.45
CA ARG A 297 -24.29 26.33 8.58
C ARG A 297 -25.30 27.15 9.38
N THR A 298 -25.99 26.53 10.34
CA THR A 298 -26.92 27.25 11.22
C THR A 298 -26.23 28.37 11.99
N ARG A 299 -25.01 28.12 12.48
CA ARG A 299 -24.23 29.14 13.20
C ARG A 299 -23.81 30.26 12.26
N ARG A 300 -23.35 29.95 11.04
CA ARG A 300 -22.98 30.93 10.01
C ARG A 300 -24.19 31.81 9.66
N LEU A 301 -25.32 31.22 9.28
CA LEU A 301 -26.54 31.96 8.91
C LEU A 301 -27.02 32.90 10.03
N ARG A 302 -26.92 32.48 11.30
CA ARG A 302 -27.23 33.36 12.46
C ARG A 302 -26.29 34.54 12.61
N LEU A 303 -25.01 34.37 12.25
CA LEU A 303 -24.00 35.43 12.30
C LEU A 303 -24.13 36.37 11.09
N GLU A 304 -24.46 35.83 9.92
CA GLU A 304 -24.73 36.59 8.69
C GLU A 304 -26.01 37.40 8.77
N GLY A 305 -27.09 36.88 9.35
CA GLY A 305 -28.34 37.63 9.53
C GLY A 305 -28.21 38.89 10.40
N ARG A 306 -27.03 39.12 11.01
CA ARG A 306 -26.68 40.33 11.77
C ARG A 306 -25.82 41.31 10.95
N ARG A 307 -25.53 41.00 9.70
CA ARG A 307 -24.68 41.76 8.78
C ARG A 307 -25.44 42.08 7.49
N THR A 308 -25.10 43.19 6.87
CA THR A 308 -25.51 43.47 5.49
C THR A 308 -24.48 42.81 4.59
N PRO A 309 -24.85 41.86 3.72
CA PRO A 309 -23.90 41.23 2.82
C PRO A 309 -23.36 42.29 1.85
N PRO A 310 -22.03 42.37 1.68
CA PRO A 310 -21.44 43.34 0.77
C PRO A 310 -21.72 42.94 -0.69
N HIS A 311 -21.69 43.91 -1.59
CA HIS A 311 -21.82 43.64 -3.03
C HIS A 311 -20.45 43.32 -3.62
N VAL A 312 -20.30 42.13 -4.19
CA VAL A 312 -19.10 41.76 -4.96
C VAL A 312 -19.11 42.55 -6.27
N HIS A 313 -18.06 43.36 -6.49
CA HIS A 313 -17.80 44.08 -7.72
C HIS A 313 -16.46 43.61 -8.30
N GLY A 314 -16.43 43.31 -9.60
CA GLY A 314 -15.30 42.63 -10.23
C GLY A 314 -15.55 41.11 -10.30
N MET A 315 -15.43 40.56 -11.50
CA MET A 315 -15.87 39.19 -11.85
C MET A 315 -14.67 38.29 -12.19
N ALA A 316 -13.57 38.41 -11.44
CA ALA A 316 -12.53 37.39 -11.55
C ALA A 316 -12.99 36.17 -10.73
N GLU A 317 -12.85 34.99 -11.33
CA GLU A 317 -13.23 33.71 -10.74
C GLU A 317 -12.00 32.80 -10.79
N TRP A 318 -11.72 32.16 -9.67
CA TRP A 318 -10.78 31.06 -9.57
C TRP A 318 -11.49 29.86 -8.96
N SER A 319 -11.26 28.67 -9.51
CA SER A 319 -11.80 27.43 -8.98
C SER A 319 -10.76 26.33 -8.97
N THR A 320 -10.85 25.45 -7.98
CA THR A 320 -10.04 24.24 -7.88
C THR A 320 -10.85 23.10 -7.31
N ASN A 321 -10.41 21.88 -7.59
CA ASN A 321 -10.80 20.71 -6.81
C ASN A 321 -9.78 20.51 -5.68
N VAL A 322 -10.25 20.27 -4.46
CA VAL A 322 -9.42 19.89 -3.30
C VAL A 322 -9.94 18.60 -2.71
N ASP A 323 -9.03 17.78 -2.20
CA ASP A 323 -9.42 16.63 -1.41
C ASP A 323 -9.99 17.09 -0.06
N ALA A 324 -10.96 16.36 0.48
CA ALA A 324 -11.67 16.72 1.71
C ALA A 324 -10.72 16.87 2.93
N ASP A 325 -9.60 16.13 2.97
CA ASP A 325 -8.56 16.21 4.01
C ASP A 325 -7.62 17.40 3.84
N GLU A 326 -7.54 17.97 2.63
CA GLU A 326 -6.82 19.22 2.36
C GLU A 326 -7.64 20.45 2.75
N VAL A 327 -8.97 20.34 2.88
CA VAL A 327 -9.86 21.47 3.21
C VAL A 327 -9.47 22.20 4.52
N PRO A 328 -9.12 21.52 5.64
CA PRO A 328 -8.63 22.22 6.83
C PRO A 328 -7.32 22.96 6.60
N HIS A 329 -6.41 22.41 5.78
CA HIS A 329 -5.18 23.10 5.41
C HIS A 329 -5.48 24.30 4.54
N PHE A 330 -6.26 24.12 3.48
CA PHE A 330 -6.77 25.17 2.61
C PHE A 330 -7.37 26.32 3.43
N TRP A 331 -8.28 26.01 4.36
CA TRP A 331 -8.95 27.02 5.17
C TRP A 331 -8.01 27.73 6.16
N ARG A 332 -7.07 26.99 6.77
CA ARG A 332 -6.04 27.59 7.63
C ARG A 332 -5.20 28.60 6.85
N THR A 333 -4.79 28.21 5.65
CA THR A 333 -3.95 29.03 4.79
C THR A 333 -4.69 30.26 4.29
N LEU A 334 -5.96 30.09 3.87
CA LEU A 334 -6.87 31.18 3.53
C LEU A 334 -6.97 32.19 4.69
N ARG A 335 -7.09 31.69 5.92
CA ARG A 335 -7.17 32.51 7.13
C ARG A 335 -5.91 33.29 7.45
N GLU A 336 -4.74 32.68 7.28
CA GLU A 336 -3.46 33.34 7.56
C GLU A 336 -3.19 34.50 6.62
N ARG A 337 -3.59 34.35 5.36
CA ARG A 337 -3.31 35.31 4.29
C ARG A 337 -4.36 36.41 4.16
N LEU A 338 -5.61 36.11 4.51
CA LEU A 338 -6.69 37.09 4.67
C LEU A 338 -6.90 37.43 6.16
N ALA A 339 -5.85 37.40 6.98
CA ALA A 339 -5.92 37.92 8.36
C ALA A 339 -5.68 39.44 8.34
N PRO A 340 -6.48 40.23 9.10
CA PRO A 340 -7.40 39.84 10.19
C PRO A 340 -8.85 39.50 9.75
N GLU A 341 -9.11 39.32 8.47
CA GLU A 341 -10.38 39.45 7.75
C GLU A 341 -11.23 38.16 7.85
N ILE A 342 -10.58 37.01 7.95
CA ILE A 342 -11.17 35.67 8.19
C ILE A 342 -10.91 35.20 9.64
N THR A 343 -10.77 36.13 10.59
CA THR A 343 -10.65 35.82 12.03
C THR A 343 -11.98 35.87 12.79
N SER A 344 -13.06 36.29 12.13
CA SER A 344 -14.38 36.40 12.75
C SER A 344 -15.00 35.03 13.14
N PRO A 345 -15.93 34.98 14.11
CA PRO A 345 -16.69 33.76 14.40
C PRO A 345 -17.44 33.17 13.19
N CYS A 346 -17.72 34.00 12.16
CA CYS A 346 -18.35 33.59 10.91
C CYS A 346 -17.39 32.74 10.07
N ALA A 347 -16.11 33.13 10.00
CA ALA A 347 -15.08 32.39 9.31
C ALA A 347 -14.78 31.01 9.93
N GLY A 348 -14.83 30.92 11.27
CA GLY A 348 -14.69 29.63 11.95
C GLY A 348 -15.87 28.68 11.69
N ALA A 349 -17.08 29.23 11.52
CA ALA A 349 -18.25 28.45 11.13
C ALA A 349 -18.18 28.05 9.64
N LEU A 350 -17.83 28.99 8.76
CA LEU A 350 -17.69 28.78 7.32
C LEU A 350 -16.66 27.68 6.99
N GLY A 351 -15.46 27.72 7.59
CA GLY A 351 -14.47 26.66 7.36
C GLY A 351 -14.92 25.27 7.82
N ARG A 352 -15.68 25.19 8.92
CA ARG A 352 -16.24 23.91 9.39
C ARG A 352 -17.37 23.43 8.50
N GLU A 353 -18.18 24.33 7.97
CA GLU A 353 -19.23 24.02 7.01
C GLU A 353 -18.62 23.46 5.74
N ILE A 354 -17.67 24.18 5.13
CA ILE A 354 -16.93 23.75 3.93
C ILE A 354 -16.26 22.38 4.16
N ALA A 355 -15.53 22.19 5.27
CA ALA A 355 -14.83 20.94 5.58
C ALA A 355 -15.74 19.74 5.89
N ASN A 356 -17.02 19.95 6.16
CA ASN A 356 -17.98 18.88 6.43
C ASN A 356 -19.10 18.81 5.38
N THR A 357 -18.92 19.46 4.22
CA THR A 357 -19.92 19.51 3.14
C THR A 357 -20.34 18.08 2.75
N PRO A 358 -21.62 17.72 2.88
CA PRO A 358 -22.13 16.44 2.39
C PRO A 358 -22.15 16.38 0.86
N THR A 359 -22.19 15.18 0.29
CA THR A 359 -22.38 14.97 -1.14
C THR A 359 -23.62 15.70 -1.65
N SER A 360 -23.48 16.36 -2.79
CA SER A 360 -24.53 17.18 -3.43
C SER A 360 -24.97 18.39 -2.59
N ALA A 361 -24.27 18.71 -1.49
CA ALA A 361 -24.45 19.97 -0.79
C ALA A 361 -23.44 20.99 -1.32
N GLY A 362 -23.88 22.24 -1.34
CA GLY A 362 -23.07 23.37 -1.69
C GLY A 362 -23.74 24.64 -1.21
N ASP A 363 -22.94 25.66 -0.99
CA ASP A 363 -23.46 26.99 -0.67
C ASP A 363 -22.50 28.05 -1.21
N ARG A 364 -22.94 29.29 -1.15
CA ARG A 364 -22.16 30.45 -1.58
C ARG A 364 -22.29 31.57 -0.57
N VAL A 365 -21.15 32.07 -0.12
CA VAL A 365 -21.07 33.07 0.95
C VAL A 365 -20.23 34.23 0.52
N THR A 366 -20.73 35.45 0.74
CA THR A 366 -19.97 36.67 0.52
C THR A 366 -19.26 37.10 1.81
N VAL A 367 -17.97 37.41 1.69
CA VAL A 367 -17.08 37.80 2.77
C VAL A 367 -16.49 39.18 2.45
N ASP A 368 -16.46 40.06 3.45
CA ASP A 368 -15.78 41.35 3.35
C ASP A 368 -14.27 41.20 3.59
N SER A 369 -13.47 41.89 2.76
CA SER A 369 -12.04 42.08 3.00
C SER A 369 -11.61 43.54 2.76
N PRO A 370 -10.49 44.02 3.32
CA PRO A 370 -9.79 45.26 2.97
C PRO A 370 -9.38 45.35 1.50
N HIS A 371 -9.25 44.22 0.80
CA HIS A 371 -9.01 44.15 -0.64
C HIS A 371 -10.31 44.22 -1.45
N GLY A 372 -11.47 44.31 -0.79
CA GLY A 372 -12.78 44.31 -1.40
C GLY A 372 -13.59 43.05 -1.05
N PRO A 373 -14.91 43.08 -1.21
CA PRO A 373 -15.76 41.93 -0.94
C PRO A 373 -15.54 40.83 -1.98
N PHE A 374 -15.54 39.58 -1.53
CA PHE A 374 -15.39 38.40 -2.38
C PHE A 374 -16.40 37.32 -1.97
N ALA A 375 -16.72 36.39 -2.86
CA ALA A 375 -17.55 35.24 -2.59
C ALA A 375 -16.72 33.96 -2.55
N VAL A 376 -17.04 33.09 -1.60
CA VAL A 376 -16.57 31.71 -1.51
C VAL A 376 -17.78 30.84 -1.83
N ALA A 377 -17.70 30.05 -2.89
CA ALA A 377 -18.67 29.02 -3.21
C ALA A 377 -18.00 27.65 -3.10
N TRP A 378 -18.78 26.65 -2.73
CA TRP A 378 -18.32 25.27 -2.67
C TRP A 378 -19.45 24.33 -3.02
N TRP A 379 -19.10 23.19 -3.61
CA TRP A 379 -19.98 22.05 -3.75
C TRP A 379 -19.15 20.78 -3.79
N SER A 380 -19.77 19.66 -3.42
CA SER A 380 -19.14 18.36 -3.49
C SER A 380 -20.02 17.44 -4.33
N ASP A 381 -19.42 16.85 -5.38
CA ASP A 381 -20.10 15.88 -6.25
C ASP A 381 -19.93 14.45 -5.72
N ASP A 382 -18.90 14.23 -4.91
CA ASP A 382 -18.62 13.00 -4.17
C ASP A 382 -18.18 13.33 -2.74
N GLU A 383 -17.85 12.31 -1.95
CA GLU A 383 -17.47 12.48 -0.54
C GLU A 383 -15.98 12.80 -0.31
N GLU A 384 -15.18 12.77 -1.38
CA GLU A 384 -13.71 12.81 -1.33
C GLU A 384 -13.18 14.15 -1.83
N SER A 385 -13.92 14.78 -2.73
CA SER A 385 -13.52 15.94 -3.47
C SER A 385 -14.51 17.09 -3.25
N LEU A 386 -13.95 18.28 -3.11
CA LEU A 386 -14.71 19.50 -2.91
C LEU A 386 -14.24 20.49 -3.97
N VAL A 387 -15.17 20.95 -4.80
CA VAL A 387 -14.88 22.06 -5.68
C VAL A 387 -15.07 23.35 -4.89
N LEU A 388 -14.03 24.17 -4.90
CA LEU A 388 -13.99 25.47 -4.25
C LEU A 388 -13.84 26.54 -5.31
N THR A 389 -14.71 27.55 -5.24
CA THR A 389 -14.67 28.71 -6.12
C THR A 389 -14.55 29.98 -5.30
N LEU A 390 -13.67 30.87 -5.74
CA LEU A 390 -13.44 32.19 -5.18
C LEU A 390 -13.70 33.24 -6.26
N GLU A 391 -14.61 34.17 -5.95
CA GLU A 391 -15.01 35.23 -6.88
C GLU A 391 -14.81 36.59 -6.25
N GLY A 392 -14.12 37.51 -6.92
CA GLY A 392 -13.88 38.83 -6.36
C GLY A 392 -13.03 39.75 -7.25
N PRO A 393 -12.43 40.80 -6.64
CA PRO A 393 -11.47 41.66 -7.31
C PRO A 393 -10.32 40.85 -7.92
N GLY A 394 -9.92 41.19 -9.15
CA GLY A 394 -8.91 40.41 -9.90
C GLY A 394 -7.57 40.29 -9.18
N ASP A 395 -7.14 41.34 -8.48
CA ASP A 395 -5.91 41.34 -7.69
C ASP A 395 -5.96 40.42 -6.46
N LEU A 396 -7.16 40.17 -5.90
CA LEU A 396 -7.37 39.19 -4.84
C LEU A 396 -7.34 37.76 -5.40
N VAL A 397 -7.94 37.55 -6.57
CA VAL A 397 -8.00 36.24 -7.25
C VAL A 397 -6.63 35.82 -7.79
N GLU A 398 -5.88 36.71 -8.43
CA GLU A 398 -4.52 36.43 -8.92
C GLU A 398 -3.57 36.05 -7.79
N ARG A 399 -3.62 36.76 -6.65
CA ARG A 399 -2.83 36.41 -5.46
C ARG A 399 -3.12 35.01 -4.93
N TRP A 400 -4.33 34.52 -5.18
CA TRP A 400 -4.77 33.18 -4.78
C TRP A 400 -4.31 32.10 -5.72
N GLU A 401 -4.42 32.33 -7.01
CA GLU A 401 -3.89 31.44 -8.04
C GLU A 401 -2.39 31.22 -7.82
N ASP A 402 -1.61 32.30 -7.72
CA ASP A 402 -0.17 32.27 -7.46
C ASP A 402 0.20 31.47 -6.19
N PHE A 403 -0.65 31.55 -5.16
CA PHE A 403 -0.39 30.89 -3.89
C PHE A 403 -0.68 29.38 -3.97
N PHE A 404 -1.78 29.00 -4.60
CA PHE A 404 -2.14 27.60 -4.73
C PHE A 404 -1.12 26.86 -5.61
N GLU A 405 -0.62 27.52 -6.65
CA GLU A 405 0.46 26.99 -7.49
C GLU A 405 1.81 26.88 -6.77
N ALA A 406 2.09 27.76 -5.80
CA ALA A 406 3.35 27.73 -5.04
C ALA A 406 3.33 26.80 -3.80
N GLY A 407 2.15 26.32 -3.40
CA GLY A 407 1.94 25.45 -2.23
C GLY A 407 1.77 23.97 -2.55
N ARG A 408 1.56 23.62 -3.83
CA ARG A 408 1.77 22.27 -4.38
C ARG A 408 3.24 22.07 -4.71
#